data_AF-A0A1D7XKA3-F1
#
_entry.id   AF-A0A1D7XKA3-F1
#
_cell.length_a   1.000
_cell.length_b   1.000
_cell.length_c   1.000
_cell.angle_alpha   90.00
_cell.angle_beta   90.00
_cell.angle_gamma   90.00
#
_symmetry.space_group_name_H-M   'P 1'
#
loop_
_entity.id
_entity.type
_entity.pdbx_description
1 polymer ?
#
loop_
_entity_poly.entity_id
_entity_poly.type
_entity_poly.pdbx_seq_one_letter_code
_entity_poly.pdbx_strand_id
1 'polypeptide(L)'
;MEITSDILLRGTCWNKAIDELSCIFTNKTHYSIFVLCLSIGIMYDKRIEKPIDNGEDTRSVPRNVIGNNDNGKLDFYFQASILSTCTERLTENERLELAFGDKCDFNKISYLVQFANYGVTKLVELIGITPLESMENIKKFFESTIDGRNLDIDALPDDILLIDDLNL
;
A
#
# COMPACT_ATOMS: atom_id res chain seq x y z
N MET A 1 1.12 5.13 16.95
CA MET A 1 0.52 6.22 16.16
C MET A 1 -0.90 6.46 16.64
N GLU A 2 -1.33 7.73 16.78
CA GLU A 2 -2.72 8.05 17.14
C GLU A 2 -3.54 8.41 15.89
N ILE A 3 -4.67 7.73 15.70
CA ILE A 3 -5.57 7.96 14.56
C ILE A 3 -6.80 8.70 15.08
N THR A 4 -6.85 10.00 14.80
CA THR A 4 -7.88 10.89 15.33
C THR A 4 -9.06 11.09 14.38
N SER A 5 -8.88 10.73 13.10
CA SER A 5 -9.85 10.92 12.01
C SER A 5 -9.99 9.67 11.13
N ASP A 6 -11.07 9.64 10.36
CA ASP A 6 -11.32 8.57 9.38
C ASP A 6 -10.32 8.68 8.22
N ILE A 7 -9.92 7.53 7.69
CA ILE A 7 -9.06 7.48 6.49
C ILE A 7 -9.96 7.59 5.26
N LEU A 8 -9.73 8.60 4.43
CA LEU A 8 -10.48 8.79 3.19
C LEU A 8 -9.85 7.99 2.06
N LEU A 9 -10.65 7.20 1.37
CA LEU A 9 -10.29 6.36 0.23
C LEU A 9 -10.90 7.00 -1.03
N ARG A 10 -10.10 7.78 -1.75
CA ARG A 10 -10.56 8.63 -2.86
C ARG A 10 -10.16 8.05 -4.21
N GLY A 11 -11.02 8.20 -5.21
CA GLY A 11 -10.70 7.85 -6.60
C GLY A 11 -11.25 6.50 -7.06
N THR A 12 -11.30 6.35 -8.38
CA THR A 12 -12.07 5.29 -9.06
C THR A 12 -11.63 3.88 -8.72
N CYS A 13 -10.33 3.67 -8.51
CA CYS A 13 -9.81 2.36 -8.12
C CYS A 13 -10.35 1.91 -6.76
N TRP A 14 -10.53 2.81 -5.79
CA TRP A 14 -11.06 2.46 -4.48
C TRP A 14 -12.52 2.04 -4.53
N ASN A 15 -13.37 2.79 -5.26
CA ASN A 15 -14.77 2.43 -5.46
C ASN A 15 -14.88 1.05 -6.10
N LYS A 16 -14.18 0.84 -7.21
CA LYS A 16 -14.18 -0.45 -7.92
C LYS A 16 -13.71 -1.59 -7.03
N ALA A 17 -12.60 -1.43 -6.31
CA ALA A 17 -12.08 -2.47 -5.43
C ALA A 17 -13.05 -2.80 -4.29
N ILE A 18 -13.64 -1.79 -3.66
CA ILE A 18 -14.59 -1.99 -2.56
C ILE A 18 -15.86 -2.69 -3.05
N ASP A 19 -16.44 -2.25 -4.15
CA ASP A 19 -17.70 -2.78 -4.64
C ASP A 19 -17.54 -4.26 -5.09
N GLU A 20 -16.54 -4.55 -5.90
CA GLU A 20 -16.31 -5.89 -6.48
C GLU A 20 -15.77 -6.91 -5.45
N LEU A 21 -14.90 -6.47 -4.53
CA LEU A 21 -14.26 -7.36 -3.56
C LEU A 21 -15.00 -7.44 -2.22
N SER A 22 -16.11 -6.70 -2.04
CA SER A 22 -16.93 -6.73 -0.83
C SER A 22 -17.42 -8.13 -0.46
N CYS A 23 -17.73 -8.94 -1.47
CA CYS A 23 -18.18 -10.32 -1.30
C CYS A 23 -17.07 -11.28 -0.82
N ILE A 24 -15.79 -10.94 -1.05
CA ILE A 24 -14.63 -11.72 -0.63
C ILE A 24 -14.17 -11.24 0.76
N PHE A 25 -14.08 -9.94 0.97
CA PHE A 25 -13.68 -9.33 2.25
C PHE A 25 -14.89 -8.89 3.05
N THR A 26 -15.69 -9.85 3.52
CA THR A 26 -16.98 -9.58 4.18
C THR A 26 -16.87 -8.92 5.56
N ASN A 27 -15.78 -9.19 6.30
CA ASN A 27 -15.54 -8.58 7.60
C ASN A 27 -14.71 -7.31 7.45
N LYS A 28 -15.30 -6.16 7.80
CA LYS A 28 -14.61 -4.85 7.83
C LYS A 28 -13.96 -4.55 6.48
N THR A 29 -14.73 -4.73 5.41
CA THR A 29 -14.30 -4.69 4.00
C THR A 29 -13.31 -3.58 3.69
N HIS A 30 -13.66 -2.33 4.00
CA HIS A 30 -12.81 -1.19 3.65
C HIS A 30 -11.45 -1.25 4.38
N TYR A 31 -11.43 -1.65 5.65
CA TYR A 31 -10.19 -1.78 6.41
C TYR A 31 -9.32 -2.92 5.88
N SER A 32 -9.92 -4.09 5.62
CA SER A 32 -9.20 -5.26 5.11
C SER A 32 -8.59 -4.98 3.73
N ILE A 33 -9.35 -4.38 2.83
CA ILE A 33 -8.87 -3.96 1.51
C ILE A 33 -7.79 -2.88 1.67
N PHE A 34 -7.98 -1.91 2.58
CA PHE A 34 -6.99 -0.86 2.83
C PHE A 34 -5.63 -1.41 3.26
N VAL A 35 -5.60 -2.32 4.24
CA VAL A 35 -4.35 -2.93 4.73
C VAL A 35 -3.67 -3.78 3.65
N LEU A 36 -4.47 -4.46 2.82
CA LEU A 36 -3.95 -5.23 1.68
C LEU A 36 -3.29 -4.31 0.64
N CYS A 37 -3.99 -3.27 0.20
CA CYS A 37 -3.47 -2.28 -0.72
C CYS A 37 -2.23 -1.58 -0.15
N LEU A 38 -2.23 -1.24 1.14
CA LEU A 38 -1.07 -0.66 1.80
C LEU A 38 0.15 -1.58 1.71
N SER A 39 -0.04 -2.87 2.01
CA SER A 39 1.04 -3.87 1.93
C SER A 39 1.60 -3.98 0.51
N ILE A 40 0.72 -4.01 -0.51
CA ILE A 40 1.12 -4.04 -1.92
C ILE A 40 1.89 -2.77 -2.28
N GLY A 41 1.41 -1.59 -1.88
CA GLY A 41 2.08 -0.32 -2.18
C GLY A 41 3.49 -0.24 -1.61
N ILE A 42 3.65 -0.63 -0.34
CA ILE A 42 4.96 -0.66 0.34
C ILE A 42 5.91 -1.63 -0.35
N MET A 43 5.41 -2.79 -0.76
CA MET A 43 6.19 -3.82 -1.42
C MET A 43 6.73 -3.36 -2.79
N TYR A 44 5.92 -2.64 -3.57
CA TYR A 44 6.37 -1.99 -4.81
C TYR A 44 7.23 -0.74 -4.58
N ASP A 45 7.29 -0.27 -3.33
CA ASP A 45 7.83 1.02 -2.95
C ASP A 45 7.34 2.18 -3.85
N LYS A 46 6.03 2.22 -4.12
CA LYS A 46 5.41 3.24 -4.98
C LYS A 46 4.24 3.93 -4.31
N ARG A 47 4.14 5.25 -4.55
CA ARG A 47 3.16 6.13 -3.91
C ARG A 47 2.37 6.92 -4.93
N ILE A 48 1.08 7.12 -4.64
CA ILE A 48 0.21 8.04 -5.36
C ILE A 48 -0.39 9.02 -4.36
N GLU A 49 0.05 10.28 -4.43
CA GLU A 49 -0.47 11.34 -3.55
C GLU A 49 -1.95 11.63 -3.82
N LYS A 50 -2.29 11.80 -5.09
CA LYS A 50 -3.64 12.14 -5.55
C LYS A 50 -4.09 11.11 -6.59
N PRO A 51 -4.93 10.13 -6.19
CA PRO A 51 -5.48 9.17 -7.12
C PRO A 51 -6.42 9.87 -8.12
N ILE A 52 -6.58 9.26 -9.30
CA ILE A 52 -7.50 9.74 -10.33
C ILE A 52 -8.93 9.57 -9.81
N ASP A 53 -9.70 10.64 -9.87
CA ASP A 53 -11.07 10.72 -9.37
C ASP A 53 -11.97 11.34 -10.45
N ASN A 54 -13.09 10.68 -10.73
CA ASN A 54 -14.09 11.13 -11.71
C ASN A 54 -15.29 11.83 -11.05
N GLY A 55 -15.13 12.33 -9.82
CA GLY A 55 -16.19 12.99 -9.05
C GLY A 55 -17.13 11.99 -8.38
N GLU A 56 -16.59 10.83 -8.02
CA GLU A 56 -17.35 9.74 -7.41
C GLU A 56 -17.46 9.91 -5.88
N ASP A 57 -18.32 9.12 -5.25
CA ASP A 57 -18.45 9.13 -3.80
C ASP A 57 -17.14 8.71 -3.13
N THR A 58 -16.76 9.46 -2.08
CA THR A 58 -15.57 9.14 -1.29
C THR A 58 -15.90 8.04 -0.27
N ARG A 59 -15.18 6.91 -0.35
CA ARG A 59 -15.26 5.86 0.68
C ARG A 59 -14.33 6.21 1.85
N SER A 60 -14.55 5.59 3.00
CA SER A 60 -13.67 5.80 4.15
C SER A 60 -13.52 4.54 5.00
N VAL A 61 -12.41 4.48 5.73
CA VAL A 61 -12.23 3.56 6.86
C VAL A 61 -12.50 4.34 8.15
N PRO A 62 -13.58 4.03 8.89
CA PRO A 62 -13.90 4.73 10.12
C PRO A 62 -12.83 4.53 11.18
N ARG A 63 -12.47 5.60 11.91
CA ARG A 63 -11.44 5.57 12.97
C ARG A 63 -11.71 4.52 14.04
N ASN A 64 -12.98 4.27 14.36
CA ASN A 64 -13.38 3.26 15.35
C ASN A 64 -13.08 1.84 14.86
N VAL A 65 -13.15 1.60 13.55
CA VAL A 65 -12.76 0.31 12.98
C VAL A 65 -11.25 0.15 13.11
N ILE A 66 -10.47 1.20 12.86
CA ILE A 66 -9.02 1.12 12.97
C ILE A 66 -8.59 0.92 14.43
N GLY A 67 -9.08 1.75 15.35
CA GLY A 67 -8.73 1.66 16.77
C GLY A 67 -9.04 0.29 17.40
N ASN A 68 -10.08 -0.40 16.93
CA ASN A 68 -10.45 -1.72 17.43
C ASN A 68 -9.72 -2.90 16.74
N ASN A 69 -8.97 -2.67 15.66
CA ASN A 69 -8.47 -3.76 14.79
C ASN A 69 -7.00 -3.63 14.36
N ASP A 70 -6.43 -2.44 14.47
CA ASP A 70 -5.06 -2.17 14.10
C ASP A 70 -4.09 -2.97 14.97
N ASN A 71 -4.24 -2.89 16.30
CA ASN A 71 -3.36 -3.55 17.27
C ASN A 71 -1.87 -3.27 16.97
N GLY A 72 -1.52 -2.07 16.48
CA GLY A 72 -0.14 -1.67 16.15
C GLY A 72 0.34 -2.07 14.75
N LYS A 73 -0.51 -2.65 13.89
CA LYS A 73 -0.11 -3.02 12.53
C LYS A 73 0.29 -1.82 11.70
N LEU A 74 -0.45 -0.72 11.77
CA LEU A 74 -0.16 0.49 10.99
C LEU A 74 1.13 1.17 11.46
N ASP A 75 1.46 1.09 12.75
CA ASP A 75 2.78 1.49 13.26
C ASP A 75 3.89 0.62 12.64
N PHE A 76 3.69 -0.70 12.61
CA PHE A 76 4.63 -1.62 11.97
C PHE A 76 4.80 -1.35 10.47
N TYR A 77 3.71 -1.14 9.73
CA TYR A 77 3.77 -0.78 8.30
C TYR A 77 4.49 0.54 8.08
N PHE A 78 4.25 1.54 8.92
CA PHE A 78 4.96 2.81 8.86
C PHE A 78 6.46 2.63 9.09
N GLN A 79 6.84 1.91 10.14
CA GLN A 79 8.25 1.62 10.46
C GLN A 79 8.93 0.88 9.31
N ALA A 80 8.33 -0.21 8.82
CA ALA A 80 8.88 -0.98 7.72
C ALA A 80 9.08 -0.10 6.47
N SER A 81 8.04 0.65 6.08
CA SER A 81 8.10 1.47 4.87
C SER A 81 9.04 2.65 4.97
N ILE A 82 9.11 3.37 6.09
CA ILE A 82 10.03 4.52 6.21
C ILE A 82 11.50 4.08 6.25
N LEU A 83 11.77 2.87 6.76
CA LEU A 83 13.11 2.29 6.77
C LEU A 83 13.53 1.84 5.37
N SER A 84 12.62 1.25 4.59
CA SER A 84 12.96 0.65 3.28
C SER A 84 12.73 1.55 2.07
N THR A 85 11.93 2.62 2.18
CA THR A 85 11.50 3.37 0.99
C THR A 85 12.64 4.10 0.29
N CYS A 86 12.65 4.09 -1.04
CA CYS A 86 13.48 4.94 -1.90
C CYS A 86 12.73 6.19 -2.36
N THR A 87 11.43 6.30 -2.06
CA THR A 87 10.59 7.42 -2.49
C THR A 87 10.74 8.68 -1.63
N GLU A 88 11.44 8.57 -0.48
CA GLU A 88 11.77 9.69 0.41
C GLU A 88 13.29 9.89 0.46
N ARG A 89 13.74 11.14 0.33
CA ARG A 89 15.16 11.50 0.46
C ARG A 89 15.48 11.86 1.90
N LEU A 90 15.52 10.83 2.75
CA LEU A 90 15.85 10.93 4.16
C LEU A 90 17.17 10.24 4.45
N THR A 91 17.96 10.84 5.34
CA THR A 91 19.15 10.21 5.91
C THR A 91 18.77 9.03 6.80
N GLU A 92 19.72 8.14 7.06
CA GLU A 92 19.51 6.98 7.94
C GLU A 92 19.05 7.39 9.35
N ASN A 93 19.70 8.41 9.94
CA ASN A 93 19.32 8.92 11.25
C ASN A 93 17.90 9.48 11.28
N GLU A 94 17.48 10.20 10.23
CA GLU A 94 16.10 10.69 10.12
C GLU A 94 15.11 9.52 10.03
N ARG A 95 15.42 8.47 9.26
CA ARG A 95 14.55 7.27 9.16
C ARG A 95 14.39 6.58 10.51
N LEU A 96 15.49 6.42 11.26
CA LEU A 96 15.47 5.81 12.58
C LEU A 96 14.67 6.65 13.57
N GLU A 97 14.83 7.97 13.56
CA GLU A 97 14.06 8.88 14.40
C GLU A 97 12.56 8.84 14.06
N LEU A 98 12.21 8.81 12.77
CA LEU A 98 10.80 8.71 12.37
C LEU A 98 10.19 7.36 12.77
N ALA A 99 10.92 6.26 12.60
CA ALA A 99 10.46 4.89 12.88
C ALA A 99 10.32 4.61 14.38
N PHE A 100 11.28 5.05 15.19
CA PHE A 100 11.40 4.63 16.59
C PHE A 100 11.36 5.78 17.60
N GLY A 101 11.42 7.04 17.16
CA GLY A 101 11.40 8.21 18.02
C GLY A 101 10.00 8.53 18.58
N ASP A 102 9.99 9.25 19.71
CA ASP A 102 8.79 9.52 20.50
C ASP A 102 7.93 10.68 19.96
N LYS A 103 8.51 11.60 19.16
CA LYS A 103 7.82 12.78 18.63
C LYS A 103 8.17 13.02 17.19
N CYS A 104 7.14 13.18 16.37
CA CYS A 104 7.30 13.24 14.95
C CYS A 104 6.12 14.02 14.35
N ASP A 105 6.40 15.19 13.77
CA ASP A 105 5.41 16.01 13.04
C ASP A 105 5.10 15.45 11.64
N PHE A 106 5.66 14.29 11.30
CA PHE A 106 5.42 13.63 10.03
C PHE A 106 4.00 13.08 9.96
N ASN A 107 3.30 13.37 8.86
CA ASN A 107 1.95 12.87 8.65
C ASN A 107 1.98 11.39 8.21
N LYS A 108 2.16 10.50 9.19
CA LYS A 108 2.26 9.05 9.01
C LYS A 108 1.06 8.47 8.25
N ILE A 109 -0.16 8.94 8.56
CA ILE A 109 -1.38 8.45 7.91
C ILE A 109 -1.44 8.86 6.45
N SER A 110 -1.21 10.14 6.15
CA SER A 110 -1.16 10.60 4.76
C SER A 110 -0.15 9.79 3.97
N TYR A 111 1.06 9.59 4.51
CA TYR A 111 2.11 8.79 3.90
C TYR A 111 1.68 7.35 3.58
N LEU A 112 1.09 6.64 4.55
CA LEU A 112 0.57 5.28 4.34
C LEU A 112 -0.55 5.26 3.29
N VAL A 113 -1.45 6.26 3.30
CA VAL A 113 -2.52 6.38 2.30
C VAL A 113 -1.95 6.49 0.89
N GLN A 114 -0.82 7.17 0.69
CA GLN A 114 -0.23 7.26 -0.65
C GLN A 114 0.26 5.91 -1.17
N PHE A 115 0.83 5.05 -0.33
CA PHE A 115 1.15 3.68 -0.71
C PHE A 115 -0.10 2.88 -1.01
N ALA A 116 -1.12 2.97 -0.15
CA ALA A 116 -2.39 2.28 -0.36
C ALA A 116 -3.06 2.70 -1.67
N ASN A 117 -2.96 3.98 -2.06
CA ASN A 117 -3.47 4.49 -3.33
C ASN A 117 -2.78 3.86 -4.55
N TYR A 118 -1.47 3.56 -4.48
CA TYR A 118 -0.81 2.79 -5.52
C TYR A 118 -1.24 1.33 -5.48
N GLY A 119 -1.25 0.72 -4.28
CA GLY A 119 -1.61 -0.69 -4.15
C GLY A 119 -3.01 -1.03 -4.63
N VAL A 120 -3.99 -0.12 -4.49
CA VAL A 120 -5.34 -0.35 -5.01
C VAL A 120 -5.38 -0.39 -6.53
N THR A 121 -4.51 0.33 -7.25
CA THR A 121 -4.47 0.24 -8.72
C THR A 121 -4.03 -1.17 -9.13
N LYS A 122 -3.04 -1.72 -8.43
CA LYS A 122 -2.59 -3.11 -8.63
C LYS A 122 -3.63 -4.13 -8.23
N LEU A 123 -4.33 -3.92 -7.11
CA LEU A 123 -5.40 -4.83 -6.71
C LEU A 123 -6.53 -4.87 -7.74
N VAL A 124 -6.90 -3.73 -8.34
CA VAL A 124 -7.94 -3.65 -9.37
C VAL A 124 -7.56 -4.39 -10.65
N GLU A 125 -6.27 -4.45 -11.00
CA GLU A 125 -5.78 -5.24 -12.15
C GLU A 125 -6.05 -6.75 -11.99
N LEU A 126 -6.21 -7.23 -10.74
CA LEU A 126 -6.42 -8.64 -10.42
C LEU A 126 -7.90 -9.04 -10.38
N ILE A 127 -8.82 -8.08 -10.40
CA ILE A 127 -10.26 -8.34 -10.33
C ILE A 127 -10.71 -9.01 -11.64
N GLY A 128 -11.17 -10.26 -11.51
CA GLY A 128 -11.73 -11.06 -12.60
C GLY A 128 -13.21 -10.78 -12.82
N ILE A 129 -13.83 -11.56 -13.72
CA ILE A 129 -15.26 -11.46 -14.03
C ILE A 129 -16.10 -12.03 -12.88
N THR A 130 -15.54 -13.01 -12.16
CA THR A 130 -16.21 -13.66 -11.02
C THR A 130 -15.41 -13.49 -9.72
N PRO A 131 -16.06 -13.60 -8.55
CA PRO A 131 -15.35 -13.59 -7.27
C PRO A 131 -14.30 -14.69 -7.15
N LEU A 132 -14.60 -15.90 -7.65
CA LEU A 132 -13.66 -17.02 -7.62
C LEU A 132 -12.41 -16.75 -8.47
N GLU A 133 -12.60 -16.18 -9.65
CA GLU A 133 -11.49 -15.78 -10.53
C GLU A 133 -10.64 -14.69 -9.87
N SER A 134 -11.28 -13.69 -9.24
CA SER A 134 -10.58 -12.64 -8.48
C SER A 134 -9.74 -13.22 -7.35
N MET A 135 -10.28 -14.19 -6.59
CA MET A 135 -9.54 -14.88 -5.53
C MET A 135 -8.32 -15.64 -6.08
N GLU A 136 -8.47 -16.36 -7.19
CA GLU A 136 -7.38 -17.11 -7.82
C GLU A 136 -6.29 -16.17 -8.37
N ASN A 137 -6.68 -15.05 -8.98
CA ASN A 137 -5.73 -14.05 -9.48
C ASN A 137 -4.94 -13.40 -8.33
N ILE A 138 -5.62 -13.02 -7.24
CA ILE A 138 -4.99 -12.48 -6.04
C ILE A 138 -4.00 -13.49 -5.44
N LYS A 139 -4.40 -14.76 -5.36
CA LYS A 139 -3.53 -15.83 -4.87
C LYS A 139 -2.28 -15.99 -5.75
N LYS A 140 -2.44 -16.10 -7.07
CA LYS A 140 -1.31 -16.23 -8.01
C LYS A 140 -0.35 -15.05 -7.93
N PHE A 141 -0.88 -13.84 -7.75
CA PHE A 141 -0.07 -12.64 -7.56
C PHE A 141 0.81 -12.73 -6.30
N PHE A 142 0.28 -13.24 -5.18
CA PHE A 142 1.10 -13.44 -3.98
C PHE A 142 2.12 -14.56 -4.15
N GLU A 143 1.77 -15.66 -4.82
CA GLU A 143 2.71 -16.73 -5.15
C GLU A 143 3.87 -16.20 -6.00
N SER A 144 3.58 -15.45 -7.08
CA SER A 144 4.62 -14.89 -7.95
C SER A 144 5.53 -13.91 -7.22
N THR A 145 4.98 -13.16 -6.27
CA THR A 145 5.71 -12.19 -5.46
C THR A 145 6.66 -12.89 -4.49
N ILE A 146 6.20 -13.93 -3.79
CA ILE A 146 7.03 -14.70 -2.86
C ILE A 146 8.17 -15.42 -3.60
N ASP A 147 7.90 -15.91 -4.81
CA ASP A 147 8.88 -16.63 -5.61
C ASP A 147 9.90 -15.72 -6.32
N GLY A 148 9.84 -14.39 -6.10
CA GLY A 148 10.73 -13.43 -6.76
C GLY A 148 10.53 -13.35 -8.27
N ARG A 149 9.33 -13.69 -8.75
CA ARG A 149 8.96 -13.70 -10.17
C ARG A 149 8.17 -12.46 -10.56
N ASN A 150 7.96 -11.53 -9.63
CA ASN A 150 7.27 -10.28 -9.89
C ASN A 150 8.30 -9.22 -10.29
N LEU A 151 8.65 -9.21 -11.57
CA LEU A 151 9.70 -8.34 -12.11
C LEU A 151 9.43 -6.85 -11.89
N ASP A 152 8.20 -6.42 -11.66
CA ASP A 152 7.92 -5.02 -11.35
C ASP A 152 8.32 -4.61 -9.91
N ILE A 153 8.51 -5.60 -9.03
CA ILE A 153 8.94 -5.45 -7.64
C ILE A 153 10.42 -5.81 -7.52
N ASP A 154 10.81 -6.92 -8.16
CA ASP A 154 12.14 -7.49 -8.10
C ASP A 154 13.09 -6.90 -9.17
N ALA A 155 12.63 -5.88 -9.91
CA ALA A 155 13.48 -5.16 -10.86
C ALA A 155 14.73 -4.64 -10.14
N LEU A 156 15.89 -5.11 -10.58
CA LEU A 156 17.16 -4.51 -10.20
C LEU A 156 17.15 -3.05 -10.67
N PRO A 157 17.65 -2.10 -9.84
CA PRO A 157 17.86 -0.73 -10.29
C PRO A 157 18.66 -0.73 -11.59
N ASP A 158 18.20 0.01 -12.60
CA ASP A 158 18.88 0.12 -13.91
C ASP A 158 20.36 0.53 -13.75
N ASP A 159 20.69 1.26 -12.67
CA ASP A 159 22.04 1.67 -12.32
C ASP A 159 23.01 0.50 -12.04
N ILE A 160 22.51 -0.68 -11.67
CA ILE A 160 23.35 -1.89 -11.48
C ILE A 160 23.71 -2.51 -12.84
N LEU A 161 22.82 -2.41 -13.83
CA LEU A 161 23.05 -2.95 -15.18
C LEU A 161 24.05 -2.12 -15.99
N LEU A 162 24.27 -0.85 -15.61
CA LEU A 162 25.21 0.06 -16.29
C LEU A 162 26.66 -0.02 -15.77
N ILE A 163 26.91 -0.76 -14.69
CA ILE A 163 28.27 -0.88 -14.11
C ILE A 163 29.11 -1.92 -14.87
N ASP A 164 28.49 -2.89 -15.54
CA ASP A 164 29.21 -3.96 -16.25
C ASP A 164 29.72 -3.56 -17.64
N ASP A 165 29.23 -2.46 -18.23
CA ASP A 165 29.64 -2.00 -19.57
C ASP A 165 30.79 -0.96 -19.56
N LEU A 166 31.31 -0.58 -18.40
CA LEU A 166 32.41 0.40 -18.27
C LEU A 166 33.79 -0.22 -17.96
N ASN A 167 33.91 -1.55 -17.97
CA ASN A 167 35.18 -2.26 -17.72
C ASN A 167 35.66 -3.10 -18.92
N LEU A 168 35.66 -2.53 -20.13
CA LEU A 168 36.39 -3.07 -21.29
C LEU A 168 37.14 -2.01 -22.08
#